data_AF-A0A6P6KSF3-F1
#
_entry.id   AF-A0A6P6KSF3-F1
#
_cell.length_a   1.000
_cell.length_b   1.000
_cell.length_c   1.000
_cell.angle_alpha   90.00
_cell.angle_beta   90.00
_cell.angle_gamma   90.00
#
_symmetry.space_group_name_H-M   'P 1'
#
loop_
_entity.id
_entity.type
_entity.pdbx_description
1 polymer ?
#
loop_
_entity_poly.entity_id
_entity_poly.type
_entity_poly.pdbx_seq_one_letter_code
_entity_poly.pdbx_strand_id
1 'polypeptide(L)'
;MRELHFKDHFWNTDVTSTVGYDSIIQHLNDGKRTCKEIEDFLKARAAIEEKYAKELLALSKKVCGSSEMNTLKRSLDVFKLQTENVSLSHMHLAQTMREEAKKLEDFKEKQKEARKKVEQQMDALHKQKAAQYKKTAEAKKAYEQKCRDKEEAEQNMNRNATTSSSKQQEKLYAKTQQAKQTAEEADRLYSQNVSLLGKMREEWLNEHVKACEFLEKQEVERINNLRNVVWTHLNHLSQQCVTSDELYEEVRKSLEQCNIQEDIEHFINLRRTGDKPPAPVPYENFYNNHRSAPTRSLPTTSGRRAAATPPSTAENDPLYSTVAEPGYSLIRY
;
A
#
# COMPACT_ATOMS: atom_id res chain seq x y z
N MET A 1 22.06 8.27 -23.06
CA MET A 1 20.99 9.29 -23.04
C MET A 1 21.38 10.33 -21.99
N ARG A 2 21.16 11.63 -22.24
CA ARG A 2 21.48 12.68 -21.26
C ARG A 2 20.38 12.68 -20.19
N GLU A 3 20.74 12.70 -18.91
CA GLU A 3 19.77 12.81 -17.81
C GLU A 3 19.10 14.19 -17.84
N LEU A 4 17.78 14.21 -17.64
CA LEU A 4 16.96 15.42 -17.62
C LEU A 4 16.68 15.79 -16.17
N HIS A 5 16.86 17.05 -15.80
CA HIS A 5 16.62 17.54 -14.44
C HIS A 5 15.58 18.64 -14.37
N PHE A 6 14.86 18.72 -13.24
CA PHE A 6 13.90 19.79 -12.98
C PHE A 6 14.53 21.18 -13.13
N LYS A 7 15.75 21.36 -12.61
CA LYS A 7 16.48 22.63 -12.67
C LYS A 7 16.84 23.07 -14.08
N ASP A 8 16.79 22.19 -15.08
CA ASP A 8 17.19 22.50 -16.45
C ASP A 8 15.97 22.80 -17.34
N HIS A 9 14.77 22.38 -16.92
CA HIS A 9 13.59 22.33 -17.80
C HIS A 9 12.35 23.06 -17.28
N PHE A 10 12.31 23.48 -16.01
CA PHE A 10 11.15 24.19 -15.44
C PHE A 10 11.41 25.69 -15.30
N TRP A 11 11.73 26.32 -16.43
CA TRP A 11 11.97 27.77 -16.55
C TRP A 11 10.85 28.47 -17.32
N ASN A 12 10.76 29.79 -17.18
CA ASN A 12 9.92 30.65 -18.00
C ASN A 12 10.69 31.93 -18.37
N THR A 13 10.38 32.50 -19.54
CA THR A 13 11.02 33.74 -20.03
C THR A 13 10.46 35.00 -19.36
N ASP A 14 9.22 34.95 -18.86
CA ASP A 14 8.64 36.04 -18.08
C ASP A 14 9.24 36.06 -16.66
N VAL A 15 9.84 37.21 -16.31
CA VAL A 15 10.48 37.46 -15.01
C VAL A 15 9.52 37.26 -13.85
N THR A 16 8.21 37.46 -14.03
CA THR A 16 7.22 37.31 -12.96
C THR A 16 6.54 35.96 -12.92
N SER A 17 6.71 35.13 -13.95
CA SER A 17 6.06 33.83 -14.06
C SER A 17 6.62 32.81 -13.07
N THR A 18 5.70 32.00 -12.53
CA THR A 18 5.97 30.89 -11.60
C THR A 18 5.54 29.54 -12.16
N VAL A 19 5.05 29.50 -13.41
CA VAL A 19 4.39 28.32 -14.01
C VAL A 19 5.24 27.05 -13.94
N GLY A 20 6.56 27.16 -14.14
CA GLY A 20 7.48 26.02 -14.03
C GLY A 20 7.52 25.44 -12.61
N TYR A 21 7.66 26.32 -11.61
CA TYR A 21 7.61 25.93 -10.20
C TYR A 21 6.24 25.34 -9.82
N ASP A 22 5.15 26.00 -10.23
CA ASP A 22 3.78 25.58 -9.91
C ASP A 22 3.46 24.19 -10.49
N SER A 23 4.00 23.89 -11.69
CA SER A 23 3.87 22.57 -12.32
C SER A 23 4.56 21.48 -11.50
N ILE A 24 5.75 21.74 -10.96
CA ILE A 24 6.46 20.79 -10.08
C ILE A 24 5.67 20.57 -8.78
N ILE A 25 5.17 21.65 -8.16
CA ILE A 25 4.40 21.55 -6.92
C ILE A 25 3.10 20.79 -7.13
N GLN A 26 2.40 21.02 -8.24
CA GLN A 26 1.21 20.27 -8.59
C GLN A 26 1.52 18.77 -8.72
N HIS A 27 2.59 18.41 -9.46
CA HIS A 27 3.02 17.02 -9.61
C HIS A 27 3.31 16.33 -8.26
N LEU A 28 4.01 17.00 -7.35
CA LEU A 28 4.31 16.48 -6.01
C LEU A 28 3.07 16.36 -5.12
N ASN A 29 2.10 17.25 -5.27
CA ASN A 29 0.82 17.16 -4.57
C ASN A 29 -0.02 15.97 -5.06
N ASP A 30 -0.01 15.72 -6.37
CA ASP A 30 -0.65 14.54 -6.95
C ASP A 30 0.09 13.26 -6.49
N GLY A 31 1.43 13.26 -6.47
CA GLY A 31 2.21 12.16 -5.91
C GLY A 31 1.88 11.86 -4.44
N LYS A 32 1.67 12.89 -3.62
CA LYS A 32 1.20 12.74 -2.23
C LYS A 32 -0.21 12.13 -2.16
N ARG A 33 -1.11 12.52 -3.07
CA ARG A 33 -2.46 11.94 -3.16
C ARG A 33 -2.40 10.45 -3.46
N THR A 34 -1.56 10.05 -4.42
CA THR A 34 -1.31 8.64 -4.73
C THR A 34 -0.79 7.86 -3.52
N CYS A 35 0.13 8.44 -2.72
CA CYS A 35 0.56 7.79 -1.47
C CYS A 35 -0.61 7.54 -0.51
N LYS A 36 -1.56 8.49 -0.41
CA LYS A 36 -2.76 8.34 0.42
C LYS A 36 -3.70 7.25 -0.12
N GLU A 37 -3.90 7.19 -1.43
CA GLU A 37 -4.73 6.17 -2.08
C GLU A 37 -4.16 4.76 -1.84
N ILE A 38 -2.85 4.59 -1.96
CA ILE A 38 -2.17 3.31 -1.67
C ILE A 38 -2.24 2.96 -0.19
N GLU A 39 -2.02 3.93 0.71
CA GLU A 39 -2.18 3.76 2.16
C GLU A 39 -3.59 3.24 2.51
N ASP A 40 -4.63 3.86 1.94
CA ASP A 40 -6.03 3.47 2.16
C ASP A 40 -6.33 2.10 1.58
N PHE A 41 -5.78 1.78 0.41
CA PHE A 41 -5.90 0.47 -0.20
C PHE A 41 -5.31 -0.63 0.70
N LEU A 42 -4.09 -0.41 1.23
CA LEU A 42 -3.44 -1.36 2.14
C LEU A 42 -4.24 -1.53 3.45
N LYS A 43 -4.77 -0.45 4.03
CA LYS A 43 -5.62 -0.50 5.23
C LYS A 43 -6.91 -1.30 4.97
N ALA A 44 -7.55 -1.11 3.82
CA ALA A 44 -8.74 -1.85 3.42
C ALA A 44 -8.42 -3.35 3.21
N ARG A 45 -7.32 -3.67 2.52
CA ARG A 45 -6.85 -5.05 2.32
C ARG A 45 -6.58 -5.76 3.64
N ALA A 46 -5.93 -5.07 4.59
CA ALA A 46 -5.66 -5.59 5.92
C ALA A 46 -6.95 -5.85 6.73
N ALA A 47 -7.97 -5.00 6.60
CA ALA A 47 -9.26 -5.21 7.27
C ALA A 47 -10.00 -6.45 6.73
N ILE A 48 -9.93 -6.70 5.42
CA ILE A 48 -10.47 -7.92 4.80
C ILE A 48 -9.74 -9.16 5.34
N GLU A 49 -8.40 -9.10 5.39
CA GLU A 49 -7.58 -10.19 5.89
C GLU A 49 -7.87 -10.51 7.37
N GLU A 50 -8.00 -9.47 8.20
CA GLU A 50 -8.35 -9.63 9.61
C GLU A 50 -9.75 -10.27 9.78
N LYS A 51 -10.72 -9.87 8.94
CA LYS A 51 -12.06 -10.46 8.99
C LYS A 51 -12.00 -11.96 8.67
N TYR A 52 -11.31 -12.33 7.61
CA TYR A 52 -11.11 -13.73 7.23
C TYR A 52 -10.47 -14.54 8.36
N ALA A 53 -9.38 -14.01 8.95
CA ALA A 53 -8.73 -14.63 10.10
C ALA A 53 -9.70 -14.83 11.28
N LYS A 54 -10.48 -13.81 11.67
CA LYS A 54 -11.45 -13.91 12.78
C LYS A 54 -12.51 -14.97 12.53
N GLU A 55 -13.03 -15.05 11.30
CA GLU A 55 -14.03 -16.06 10.94
C GLU A 55 -13.45 -17.48 10.97
N LEU A 56 -12.21 -17.68 10.49
CA LEU A 56 -11.51 -18.95 10.63
C LEU A 56 -11.24 -19.32 12.09
N LEU A 57 -10.85 -18.37 12.94
CA LEU A 57 -10.65 -18.62 14.36
C LEU A 57 -11.94 -19.09 15.03
N ALA A 58 -13.06 -18.45 14.71
CA ALA A 58 -14.37 -18.85 15.23
C ALA A 58 -14.76 -20.26 14.74
N LEU A 59 -14.42 -20.59 13.49
CA LEU A 59 -14.65 -21.93 12.92
C LEU A 59 -13.82 -23.00 13.63
N SER A 60 -12.53 -22.76 13.90
CA SER A 60 -11.65 -23.75 14.53
C SER A 60 -12.11 -24.16 15.93
N LYS A 61 -12.87 -23.30 16.63
CA LYS A 61 -13.45 -23.60 17.94
C LYS A 61 -14.74 -24.42 17.88
N LYS A 62 -15.39 -24.57 16.72
CA LYS A 62 -16.60 -25.40 16.59
C LYS A 62 -16.27 -26.88 16.79
N VAL A 63 -17.26 -27.66 17.22
CA VAL A 63 -17.11 -29.11 17.35
C VAL A 63 -17.02 -29.73 15.96
N CYS A 64 -16.03 -30.59 15.76
CA CYS A 64 -15.85 -31.42 14.56
C CYS A 64 -15.33 -32.78 15.03
N GLY A 65 -16.07 -33.86 14.72
CA GLY A 65 -15.68 -35.22 15.10
C GLY A 65 -15.79 -35.56 16.60
N SER A 66 -16.77 -35.01 17.34
CA SER A 66 -16.90 -35.30 18.79
C SER A 66 -17.17 -36.76 19.13
N SER A 67 -17.78 -37.50 18.20
CA SER A 67 -18.10 -38.92 18.37
C SER A 67 -17.05 -39.85 17.79
N GLU A 68 -16.07 -39.30 17.04
CA GLU A 68 -14.99 -40.08 16.47
C GLU A 68 -14.01 -40.52 17.55
N MET A 69 -13.29 -41.60 17.26
CA MET A 69 -12.42 -42.27 18.22
C MET A 69 -11.02 -42.50 17.63
N ASN A 70 -10.07 -42.79 18.53
CA ASN A 70 -8.71 -43.21 18.23
C ASN A 70 -7.98 -42.43 17.11
N THR A 71 -7.61 -43.06 15.99
CA THR A 71 -6.70 -42.48 14.99
C THR A 71 -7.40 -41.42 14.14
N LEU A 72 -8.64 -41.66 13.69
CA LEU A 72 -9.43 -40.65 12.98
C LEU A 72 -9.70 -39.43 13.84
N LYS A 73 -10.02 -39.63 15.13
CA LYS A 73 -10.21 -38.52 16.08
C LYS A 73 -8.97 -37.64 16.20
N ARG A 74 -7.78 -38.25 16.31
CA ARG A 74 -6.50 -37.52 16.33
C ARG A 74 -6.32 -36.65 15.09
N SER A 75 -6.58 -37.19 13.91
CA SER A 75 -6.42 -36.44 12.66
C SER A 75 -7.43 -35.30 12.50
N LEU A 76 -8.67 -35.49 12.98
CA LEU A 76 -9.65 -34.39 13.04
C LEU A 76 -9.23 -33.30 14.04
N ASP A 77 -8.58 -33.65 15.15
CA ASP A 77 -8.02 -32.67 16.08
C ASP A 77 -6.86 -31.88 15.46
N VAL A 78 -5.97 -32.55 14.72
CA VAL A 78 -4.90 -31.87 13.96
C VAL A 78 -5.50 -30.94 12.90
N PHE A 79 -6.52 -31.36 12.16
CA PHE A 79 -7.20 -30.52 11.19
C PHE A 79 -7.75 -29.22 11.81
N LYS A 80 -8.40 -29.32 12.98
CA LYS A 80 -8.89 -28.15 13.72
C LYS A 80 -7.74 -27.26 14.19
N LEU A 81 -6.66 -27.85 14.71
CA LEU A 81 -5.48 -27.12 15.17
C LEU A 81 -4.83 -26.35 14.02
N GLN A 82 -4.64 -26.97 12.86
CA GLN A 82 -4.05 -26.27 11.71
C GLN A 82 -4.98 -25.21 11.14
N THR A 83 -6.31 -25.40 11.19
CA THR A 83 -7.27 -24.34 10.86
C THR A 83 -7.10 -23.12 11.77
N GLU A 84 -6.85 -23.34 13.07
CA GLU A 84 -6.52 -22.26 14.01
C GLU A 84 -5.18 -21.60 13.67
N ASN A 85 -4.14 -22.36 13.35
CA ASN A 85 -2.84 -21.80 12.99
C ASN A 85 -2.89 -20.98 11.69
N VAL A 86 -3.65 -21.42 10.68
CA VAL A 86 -3.92 -20.65 9.45
C VAL A 86 -4.62 -19.34 9.79
N SER A 87 -5.64 -19.38 10.66
CA SER A 87 -6.27 -18.16 11.16
C SER A 87 -5.26 -17.20 11.80
N LEU A 88 -4.40 -17.70 12.68
CA LEU A 88 -3.42 -16.87 13.40
C LEU A 88 -2.37 -16.28 12.45
N SER A 89 -1.92 -17.01 11.42
CA SER A 89 -0.99 -16.49 10.42
C SER A 89 -1.63 -15.38 9.57
N HIS A 90 -2.89 -15.53 9.14
CA HIS A 90 -3.63 -14.47 8.46
C HIS A 90 -3.88 -13.25 9.37
N MET A 91 -4.11 -13.45 10.67
CA MET A 91 -4.22 -12.36 11.64
C MET A 91 -2.90 -11.57 11.73
N HIS A 92 -1.76 -12.26 11.77
CA HIS A 92 -0.45 -11.64 11.78
C HIS A 92 -0.16 -10.88 10.48
N LEU A 93 -0.49 -11.47 9.32
CA LEU A 93 -0.38 -10.79 8.03
C LEU A 93 -1.17 -9.47 8.00
N ALA A 94 -2.42 -9.48 8.49
CA ALA A 94 -3.23 -8.28 8.58
C ALA A 94 -2.57 -7.17 9.44
N GLN A 95 -1.90 -7.54 10.53
CA GLN A 95 -1.14 -6.61 11.37
C GLN A 95 0.06 -6.04 10.61
N THR A 96 0.85 -6.89 9.95
CA THR A 96 1.99 -6.49 9.12
C THR A 96 1.56 -5.49 8.03
N MET A 97 0.46 -5.73 7.32
CA MET A 97 -0.07 -4.80 6.31
C MET A 97 -0.47 -3.44 6.91
N ARG A 98 -0.99 -3.40 8.14
CA ARG A 98 -1.30 -2.13 8.84
C ARG A 98 -0.03 -1.35 9.17
N GLU A 99 1.02 -2.05 9.56
CA GLU A 99 2.33 -1.43 9.83
C GLU A 99 2.96 -0.88 8.56
N GLU A 100 2.86 -1.60 7.43
CA GLU A 100 3.28 -1.09 6.12
C GLU A 100 2.53 0.20 5.74
N ALA A 101 1.20 0.19 5.87
CA ALA A 101 0.39 1.37 5.60
C ALA A 101 0.77 2.54 6.51
N LYS A 102 1.06 2.28 7.79
CA LYS A 102 1.53 3.29 8.73
C LYS A 102 2.89 3.87 8.33
N LYS A 103 3.84 3.04 7.90
CA LYS A 103 5.16 3.52 7.41
C LYS A 103 5.00 4.42 6.19
N LEU A 104 4.07 4.11 5.28
CA LEU A 104 3.75 4.96 4.13
C LEU A 104 3.11 6.29 4.54
N GLU A 105 2.21 6.25 5.54
CA GLU A 105 1.61 7.45 6.13
C GLU A 105 2.67 8.39 6.74
N ASP A 106 3.58 7.82 7.55
CA ASP A 106 4.69 8.56 8.17
C ASP A 106 5.63 9.16 7.13
N PHE A 107 5.98 8.39 6.08
CA PHE A 107 6.78 8.87 4.95
C PHE A 107 6.12 10.08 4.26
N LYS A 108 4.83 9.95 3.93
CA LYS A 108 4.03 11.00 3.27
C LYS A 108 3.99 12.29 4.10
N GLU A 109 3.76 12.21 5.41
CA GLU A 109 3.72 13.39 6.28
C GLU A 109 5.12 14.02 6.47
N LYS A 110 6.18 13.21 6.56
CA LYS A 110 7.57 13.70 6.61
C LYS A 110 7.93 14.49 5.34
N GLN A 111 7.61 13.94 4.17
CA GLN A 111 7.84 14.59 2.88
C GLN A 111 7.06 15.90 2.75
N LYS A 112 5.78 15.92 3.17
CA LYS A 112 4.95 17.12 3.21
C LYS A 112 5.57 18.21 4.08
N GLU A 113 6.03 17.89 5.29
CA GLU A 113 6.62 18.88 6.20
C GLU A 113 7.96 19.42 5.68
N ALA A 114 8.79 18.56 5.10
CA ALA A 114 10.05 18.99 4.47
C ALA A 114 9.80 19.94 3.29
N ARG A 115 8.80 19.63 2.45
CA ARG A 115 8.44 20.46 1.29
C ARG A 115 7.87 21.82 1.67
N LYS A 116 7.06 21.88 2.75
CA LYS A 116 6.43 23.12 3.23
C LYS A 116 7.43 24.27 3.44
N LYS A 117 8.63 23.97 3.95
CA LYS A 117 9.69 24.98 4.17
C LYS A 117 10.16 25.61 2.86
N VAL A 118 10.37 24.79 1.84
CA VAL A 118 10.78 25.24 0.50
C VAL A 118 9.65 26.04 -0.16
N GLU A 119 8.40 25.59 -0.02
CA GLU A 119 7.22 26.31 -0.53
C GLU A 119 7.10 27.72 0.07
N GLN A 120 7.27 27.87 1.38
CA GLN A 120 7.22 29.18 2.04
C GLN A 120 8.33 30.12 1.57
N GLN A 121 9.55 29.61 1.42
CA GLN A 121 10.69 30.40 0.95
C GLN A 121 10.49 30.86 -0.51
N MET A 122 10.04 29.96 -1.38
CA MET A 122 9.79 30.27 -2.79
C MET A 122 8.62 31.24 -2.96
N ASP A 123 7.52 31.08 -2.21
CA ASP A 123 6.40 32.02 -2.23
C ASP A 123 6.82 33.44 -1.83
N ALA A 124 7.64 33.56 -0.78
CA ALA A 124 8.19 34.85 -0.37
C ALA A 124 9.07 35.48 -1.47
N LEU A 125 9.98 34.72 -2.08
CA LEU A 125 10.84 35.18 -3.16
C LEU A 125 10.04 35.59 -4.40
N HIS A 126 9.03 34.81 -4.79
CA HIS A 126 8.15 35.12 -5.92
C HIS A 126 7.41 36.44 -5.70
N LYS A 127 6.84 36.66 -4.51
CA LYS A 127 6.14 37.91 -4.15
C LYS A 127 7.09 39.11 -4.16
N GLN A 128 8.28 38.97 -3.56
CA GLN A 128 9.28 40.04 -3.53
C GLN A 128 9.77 40.41 -4.94
N LYS A 129 10.09 39.40 -5.76
CA LYS A 129 10.50 39.58 -7.16
C LYS A 129 9.41 40.28 -7.98
N ALA A 130 8.15 39.85 -7.87
CA ALA A 130 7.03 40.45 -8.58
C ALA A 130 6.78 41.91 -8.15
N ALA A 131 6.83 42.19 -6.85
CA ALA A 131 6.68 43.54 -6.32
C ALA A 131 7.81 44.47 -6.80
N GLN A 132 9.06 44.01 -6.77
CA GLN A 132 10.19 44.79 -7.26
C GLN A 132 10.13 44.99 -8.78
N TYR A 133 9.72 43.98 -9.55
CA TYR A 133 9.52 44.12 -10.99
C TYR A 133 8.50 45.21 -11.32
N LYS A 134 7.36 45.22 -10.62
CA LYS A 134 6.33 46.27 -10.76
C LYS A 134 6.89 47.66 -10.45
N LYS A 135 7.61 47.80 -9.33
CA LYS A 135 8.25 49.06 -8.92
C LYS A 135 9.26 49.56 -9.97
N THR A 136 10.06 48.65 -10.53
CA THR A 136 11.00 48.97 -11.62
C THR A 136 10.28 49.42 -12.89
N ALA A 137 9.17 48.77 -13.27
CA ALA A 137 8.37 49.16 -14.42
C ALA A 137 7.71 50.54 -14.25
N GLU A 138 7.21 50.86 -13.06
CA GLU A 138 6.67 52.17 -12.72
C GLU A 138 7.75 53.26 -12.75
N ALA A 139 8.94 52.98 -12.18
CA ALA A 139 10.07 53.89 -12.23
C ALA A 139 10.54 54.16 -13.67
N LYS A 140 10.56 53.13 -14.52
CA LYS A 140 10.86 53.27 -15.96
C LYS A 140 9.88 54.23 -16.64
N LYS A 141 8.58 54.01 -16.45
CA LYS A 141 7.53 54.85 -17.04
C LYS A 141 7.61 56.30 -16.56
N ALA A 142 7.91 56.50 -15.28
CA ALA A 142 8.10 57.82 -14.70
C ALA A 142 9.33 58.53 -15.30
N TYR A 143 10.46 57.82 -15.41
CA TYR A 143 11.67 58.32 -16.07
C TYR A 143 11.41 58.72 -17.52
N GLU A 144 10.79 57.84 -18.32
CA GLU A 144 10.42 58.13 -19.71
C GLU A 144 9.54 59.38 -19.84
N GLN A 145 8.61 59.57 -18.90
CA GLN A 145 7.78 60.78 -18.87
C GLN A 145 8.62 62.03 -18.55
N LYS A 146 9.52 61.97 -17.56
CA LYS A 146 10.40 63.10 -17.22
C LYS A 146 11.37 63.46 -18.33
N CYS A 147 11.85 62.50 -19.11
CA CYS A 147 12.61 62.76 -20.33
C CYS A 147 11.79 63.54 -21.37
N ARG A 148 10.53 63.13 -21.62
CA ARG A 148 9.63 63.87 -22.51
C ARG A 148 9.35 65.29 -22.02
N ASP A 149 9.08 65.46 -20.73
CA ASP A 149 8.85 66.78 -20.12
C ASP A 149 10.08 67.70 -20.28
N LYS A 150 11.29 67.14 -20.14
CA LYS A 150 12.57 67.84 -20.37
C LYS A 150 12.72 68.27 -21.83
N GLU A 151 12.51 67.36 -22.79
CA GLU A 151 12.58 67.64 -24.22
C GLU A 151 11.59 68.74 -24.63
N GLU A 152 10.36 68.70 -24.10
CA GLU A 152 9.35 69.73 -24.35
C GLU A 152 9.78 71.09 -23.79
N ALA A 153 10.34 71.13 -22.57
CA ALA A 153 10.84 72.36 -21.98
C ALA A 153 12.01 72.97 -22.78
N GLU A 154 12.95 72.15 -23.24
CA GLU A 154 14.08 72.56 -24.09
C GLU A 154 13.59 73.10 -25.45
N GLN A 155 12.65 72.41 -26.11
CA GLN A 155 12.04 72.88 -27.36
C GLN A 155 11.29 74.20 -27.18
N ASN A 156 10.52 74.34 -26.10
CA ASN A 156 9.78 75.55 -25.82
C ASN A 156 10.70 76.74 -25.49
N MET A 157 11.82 76.51 -24.81
CA MET A 157 12.85 77.52 -24.59
C MET A 157 13.48 77.97 -25.91
N ASN A 158 13.86 77.02 -26.79
CA ASN A 158 14.47 77.34 -28.08
C ASN A 158 13.53 78.11 -29.02
N ARG A 159 12.24 77.74 -29.10
CA ARG A 159 11.24 78.43 -29.92
C ARG A 159 11.04 79.90 -29.51
N ASN A 160 11.25 80.20 -28.24
CA ASN A 160 11.00 81.49 -27.62
C ASN A 160 12.28 82.31 -27.42
N ALA A 161 13.44 81.83 -27.91
CA ALA A 161 14.75 82.43 -27.67
C ALA A 161 14.95 83.81 -28.31
N THR A 162 14.21 84.13 -29.37
CA THR A 162 14.33 85.39 -30.14
C THR A 162 13.12 86.31 -30.01
N THR A 163 12.02 85.85 -29.40
CA THR A 163 10.72 86.53 -29.39
C THR A 163 10.24 86.93 -27.99
N SER A 164 10.93 86.49 -26.94
CA SER A 164 10.51 86.70 -25.54
C SER A 164 11.20 87.89 -24.88
N SER A 165 10.55 88.49 -23.88
CA SER A 165 11.22 89.45 -23.00
C SER A 165 12.28 88.75 -22.12
N SER A 166 13.31 89.49 -21.70
CA SER A 166 14.39 88.97 -20.82
C SER A 166 13.85 88.23 -19.59
N LYS A 167 12.83 88.78 -18.91
CA LYS A 167 12.23 88.18 -17.71
C LYS A 167 11.50 86.86 -18.00
N GLN A 168 10.94 86.73 -19.21
CA GLN A 168 10.24 85.53 -19.66
C GLN A 168 11.22 84.44 -20.10
N GLN A 169 12.35 84.85 -20.69
CA GLN A 169 13.46 83.97 -21.04
C GLN A 169 14.11 83.35 -19.79
N GLU A 170 14.29 84.14 -18.73
CA GLU A 170 14.81 83.69 -17.43
C GLU A 170 13.89 82.63 -16.78
N LYS A 171 12.56 82.84 -16.86
CA LYS A 171 11.56 81.88 -16.36
C LYS A 171 11.56 80.58 -17.17
N LEU A 172 11.69 80.65 -18.49
CA LEU A 172 11.79 79.46 -19.35
C LEU A 172 13.08 78.68 -19.06
N TYR A 173 14.20 79.38 -18.88
CA TYR A 173 15.47 78.76 -18.49
C TYR A 173 15.37 78.03 -17.15
N ALA A 174 14.78 78.67 -16.13
CA ALA A 174 14.54 78.03 -14.83
C ALA A 174 13.66 76.77 -14.94
N LYS A 175 12.60 76.81 -15.76
CA LYS A 175 11.73 75.65 -16.02
C LYS A 175 12.49 74.50 -16.69
N THR A 176 13.35 74.81 -17.67
CA THR A 176 14.20 73.82 -18.35
C THR A 176 15.20 73.18 -17.40
N GLN A 177 15.87 73.97 -16.55
CA GLN A 177 16.80 73.43 -15.54
C GLN A 177 16.07 72.53 -14.53
N GLN A 178 14.88 72.93 -14.07
CA GLN A 178 14.07 72.10 -13.18
C GLN A 178 13.65 70.78 -13.85
N ALA A 179 13.17 70.82 -15.10
CA ALA A 179 12.81 69.63 -15.84
C ALA A 179 14.01 68.67 -16.01
N LYS A 180 15.19 69.22 -16.34
CA LYS A 180 16.45 68.48 -16.42
C LYS A 180 16.79 67.79 -15.08
N GLN A 181 16.75 68.53 -13.97
CA GLN A 181 17.02 67.97 -12.64
C GLN A 181 16.04 66.83 -12.29
N THR A 182 14.74 67.02 -12.53
CA THR A 182 13.74 65.98 -12.24
C THR A 182 13.90 64.73 -13.13
N ALA A 183 14.39 64.88 -14.36
CA ALA A 183 14.72 63.77 -15.23
C ALA A 183 15.95 63.00 -14.73
N GLU A 184 16.99 63.71 -14.28
CA GLU A 184 18.19 63.11 -13.67
C GLU A 184 17.87 62.37 -12.37
N GLU A 185 16.99 62.91 -11.52
CA GLU A 185 16.52 62.23 -10.31
C GLU A 185 15.72 60.95 -10.63
N ALA A 186 14.84 61.01 -11.63
CA ALA A 186 14.07 59.86 -12.09
C ALA A 186 14.97 58.79 -12.74
N ASP A 187 16.00 59.19 -13.49
CA ASP A 187 17.02 58.29 -14.06
C ASP A 187 17.76 57.53 -12.96
N ARG A 188 18.24 58.25 -11.94
CA ARG A 188 18.94 57.65 -10.79
C ARG A 188 18.04 56.65 -10.06
N LEU A 189 16.76 56.99 -9.86
CA LEU A 189 15.79 56.09 -9.22
C LEU A 189 15.50 54.85 -10.09
N TYR A 190 15.31 55.02 -11.39
CA TYR A 190 15.09 53.90 -12.30
C TYR A 190 16.32 52.96 -12.33
N SER A 191 17.52 53.51 -12.50
CA SER A 191 18.79 52.78 -12.45
C SER A 191 18.97 51.99 -11.15
N GLN A 192 18.65 52.61 -10.00
CA GLN A 192 18.68 51.93 -8.70
C GLN A 192 17.70 50.75 -8.64
N ASN A 193 16.47 50.92 -9.14
CA ASN A 193 15.47 49.84 -9.15
C ASN A 193 15.84 48.71 -10.11
N VAL A 194 16.47 49.01 -11.25
CA VAL A 194 17.03 47.99 -12.16
C VAL A 194 18.13 47.19 -11.48
N SER A 195 19.05 47.86 -10.77
CA SER A 195 20.11 47.18 -10.00
C SER A 195 19.54 46.26 -8.92
N LEU A 196 18.54 46.73 -8.17
CA LEU A 196 17.88 45.94 -7.13
C LEU A 196 17.12 44.73 -7.71
N LEU A 197 16.41 44.92 -8.83
CA LEU A 197 15.74 43.83 -9.54
C LEU A 197 16.74 42.78 -10.04
N GLY A 198 17.91 43.21 -10.53
CA GLY A 198 19.00 42.31 -10.94
C GLY A 198 19.47 41.41 -9.81
N LYS A 199 19.69 41.98 -8.62
CA LYS A 199 20.08 41.22 -7.41
C LYS A 199 18.99 40.22 -6.99
N MET A 200 17.73 40.67 -6.94
CA MET A 200 16.60 39.79 -6.60
C MET A 200 16.41 38.65 -7.61
N ARG A 201 16.65 38.91 -8.90
CA ARG A 201 16.61 37.88 -9.95
C ARG A 201 17.70 36.84 -9.72
N GLU A 202 18.92 37.25 -9.39
CA GLU A 202 20.03 36.35 -9.14
C GLU A 202 19.81 35.48 -7.89
N GLU A 203 19.30 36.07 -6.82
CA GLU A 203 18.87 35.36 -5.62
C GLU A 203 17.78 34.32 -5.94
N TRP A 204 16.73 34.73 -6.65
CA TRP A 204 15.67 33.83 -7.08
C TRP A 204 16.17 32.70 -7.97
N LEU A 205 17.07 32.95 -8.93
CA LEU A 205 17.63 31.92 -9.80
C LEU A 205 18.35 30.85 -8.99
N ASN A 206 19.22 31.28 -8.07
CA ASN A 206 19.97 30.37 -7.21
C ASN A 206 19.04 29.52 -6.34
N GLU A 207 17.99 30.12 -5.78
CA GLU A 207 17.07 29.39 -4.91
C GLU A 207 16.10 28.50 -5.69
N HIS A 208 15.68 28.91 -6.89
CA HIS A 208 14.88 28.08 -7.78
C HIS A 208 15.61 26.81 -8.19
N VAL A 209 16.91 26.89 -8.51
CA VAL A 209 17.73 25.71 -8.80
C VAL A 209 17.76 24.76 -7.61
N LYS A 210 18.06 25.27 -6.40
CA LYS A 210 18.09 24.46 -5.18
C LYS A 210 16.73 23.83 -4.88
N ALA A 211 15.65 24.59 -5.06
CA ALA A 211 14.28 24.09 -4.90
C ALA A 211 14.01 22.96 -5.89
N CYS A 212 14.35 23.12 -7.17
CA CYS A 212 14.18 22.09 -8.19
C CYS A 212 14.94 20.80 -7.82
N GLU A 213 16.21 20.89 -7.41
CA GLU A 213 17.01 19.73 -7.00
C GLU A 213 16.43 19.02 -5.78
N PHE A 214 15.97 19.79 -4.78
CA PHE A 214 15.31 19.22 -3.60
C PHE A 214 14.00 18.51 -3.95
N LEU A 215 13.16 19.16 -4.76
CA LEU A 215 11.85 18.66 -5.17
C LEU A 215 11.97 17.42 -6.07
N GLU A 216 12.95 17.41 -6.98
CA GLU A 216 13.29 16.24 -7.78
C GLU A 216 13.74 15.06 -6.92
N LYS A 217 14.63 15.32 -5.94
CA LYS A 217 15.04 14.28 -4.99
C LYS A 217 13.87 13.71 -4.19
N GLN A 218 12.92 14.57 -3.77
CA GLN A 218 11.70 14.12 -3.11
C GLN A 218 10.84 13.22 -4.02
N GLU A 219 10.75 13.54 -5.30
CA GLU A 219 9.98 12.72 -6.26
C GLU A 219 10.67 11.38 -6.53
N VAL A 220 11.99 11.36 -6.70
CA VAL A 220 12.78 10.12 -6.83
C VAL A 220 12.59 9.22 -5.60
N GLU A 221 12.67 9.81 -4.40
CA GLU A 221 12.45 9.09 -3.15
C GLU A 221 11.03 8.51 -3.06
N ARG A 222 10.02 9.29 -3.46
CA ARG A 222 8.61 8.88 -3.49
C ARG A 222 8.38 7.69 -4.44
N ILE A 223 8.87 7.77 -5.67
CA ILE A 223 8.73 6.69 -6.67
C ILE A 223 9.39 5.42 -6.15
N ASN A 224 10.62 5.52 -5.63
CA ASN A 224 11.33 4.36 -5.09
C ASN A 224 10.62 3.77 -3.86
N ASN A 225 10.13 4.61 -2.95
CA ASN A 225 9.39 4.17 -1.78
C ASN A 225 8.12 3.41 -2.16
N LEU A 226 7.29 3.95 -3.05
CA LEU A 226 6.06 3.30 -3.50
C LEU A 226 6.33 1.95 -4.18
N ARG A 227 7.34 1.90 -5.07
CA ARG A 227 7.76 0.64 -5.69
C ARG A 227 8.10 -0.41 -4.64
N ASN A 228 8.88 -0.03 -3.64
CA ASN A 228 9.35 -0.95 -2.61
C ASN A 228 8.21 -1.38 -1.67
N VAL A 229 7.30 -0.46 -1.29
CA VAL A 229 6.13 -0.80 -0.47
C VAL A 229 5.25 -1.84 -1.18
N VAL A 230 4.94 -1.64 -2.46
CA VAL A 230 4.13 -2.61 -3.21
C VAL A 230 4.87 -3.94 -3.36
N TRP A 231 6.18 -3.91 -3.63
CA TRP A 231 6.99 -5.12 -3.72
C TRP A 231 6.99 -5.93 -2.42
N THR A 232 7.26 -5.28 -1.29
CA THR A 232 7.27 -5.92 0.03
C THR A 232 5.89 -6.47 0.39
N HIS A 233 4.83 -5.73 0.10
CA HIS A 233 3.46 -6.18 0.31
C HIS A 233 3.17 -7.50 -0.45
N LEU A 234 3.58 -7.59 -1.73
CA LEU A 234 3.41 -8.80 -2.53
C LEU A 234 4.24 -9.98 -1.99
N ASN A 235 5.43 -9.72 -1.44
CA ASN A 235 6.23 -10.76 -0.80
C ASN A 235 5.54 -11.31 0.46
N HIS A 236 4.91 -10.46 1.27
CA HIS A 236 4.13 -10.90 2.42
C HIS A 236 2.94 -11.77 2.03
N LEU A 237 2.23 -11.41 0.94
CA LEU A 237 1.16 -12.24 0.39
C LEU A 237 1.69 -13.60 -0.08
N SER A 238 2.82 -13.62 -0.78
CA SER A 238 3.44 -14.85 -1.28
C SER A 238 3.89 -15.76 -0.13
N GLN A 239 4.50 -15.19 0.90
CA GLN A 239 4.91 -15.92 2.10
C GLN A 239 3.71 -16.56 2.81
N GLN A 240 2.57 -15.87 2.87
CA GLN A 240 1.35 -16.41 3.47
C GLN A 240 0.82 -17.63 2.73
N CYS A 241 0.93 -17.66 1.39
CA CYS A 241 0.57 -18.84 0.61
C CYS A 241 1.43 -20.05 1.00
N VAL A 242 2.75 -19.86 1.12
CA VAL A 242 3.69 -20.92 1.52
C VAL A 242 3.38 -21.42 2.93
N THR A 243 3.21 -20.51 3.90
CA THR A 243 2.87 -20.87 5.27
C THR A 243 1.54 -21.62 5.35
N SER A 244 0.55 -21.25 4.54
CA SER A 244 -0.73 -21.97 4.50
C SER A 244 -0.55 -23.40 3.94
N ASP A 245 0.22 -23.56 2.87
CA ASP A 245 0.51 -24.87 2.27
C ASP A 245 1.21 -25.81 3.25
N GLU A 246 2.21 -25.32 3.99
CA GLU A 246 2.89 -26.08 5.04
C GLU A 246 1.92 -26.57 6.13
N LEU A 247 0.99 -25.72 6.57
CA LEU A 247 0.00 -26.08 7.59
C LEU A 247 -1.02 -27.11 7.07
N TYR A 248 -1.40 -27.04 5.79
CA TYR A 248 -2.26 -28.05 5.18
C TYR A 248 -1.55 -29.39 5.03
N GLU A 249 -0.25 -29.37 4.75
CA GLU A 249 0.56 -30.58 4.66
C GLU A 249 0.63 -31.34 5.99
N GLU A 250 0.68 -30.64 7.13
CA GLU A 250 0.62 -31.28 8.46
C GLU A 250 -0.71 -32.02 8.71
N VAL A 251 -1.82 -31.52 8.15
CA VAL A 251 -3.11 -32.25 8.21
C VAL A 251 -3.04 -33.51 7.37
N ARG A 252 -2.47 -33.44 6.16
CA ARG A 252 -2.36 -34.60 5.26
C ARG A 252 -1.50 -35.71 5.87
N LYS A 253 -0.35 -35.36 6.43
CA LYS A 253 0.51 -36.31 7.17
C LYS A 253 -0.21 -36.97 8.34
N SER A 254 -1.07 -36.23 9.06
CA SER A 254 -1.87 -36.84 10.12
C SER A 254 -2.90 -37.82 9.55
N LEU A 255 -3.57 -37.46 8.45
CA LEU A 255 -4.54 -38.34 7.80
C LEU A 255 -3.92 -39.63 7.26
N GLU A 256 -2.68 -39.58 6.77
CA GLU A 256 -1.92 -40.78 6.36
C GLU A 256 -1.64 -41.73 7.54
N GLN A 257 -1.71 -41.25 8.79
CA GLN A 257 -1.57 -42.07 10.00
C GLN A 257 -2.91 -42.64 10.50
N CYS A 258 -4.04 -42.32 9.86
CA CYS A 258 -5.33 -42.93 10.20
C CYS A 258 -5.31 -44.43 9.87
N ASN A 259 -5.65 -45.27 10.85
CA ASN A 259 -5.73 -46.71 10.70
C ASN A 259 -7.16 -47.20 10.96
N ILE A 260 -7.85 -47.55 9.90
CA ILE A 260 -9.25 -47.99 9.93
C ILE A 260 -9.41 -49.24 10.80
N GLN A 261 -8.52 -50.22 10.65
CA GLN A 261 -8.60 -51.47 11.41
C GLN A 261 -8.40 -51.21 12.90
N GLU A 262 -7.43 -50.37 13.26
CA GLU A 262 -7.18 -49.96 14.64
C GLU A 262 -8.40 -49.25 15.25
N ASP A 263 -9.07 -48.38 14.50
CA ASP A 263 -10.27 -47.68 14.96
C ASP A 263 -11.47 -48.62 15.15
N ILE A 264 -11.68 -49.58 14.24
CA ILE A 264 -12.72 -50.61 14.36
C ILE A 264 -12.46 -51.52 15.56
N GLU A 265 -11.22 -51.99 15.74
CA GLU A 265 -10.83 -52.80 16.89
C GLU A 265 -11.00 -52.03 18.19
N HIS A 266 -10.60 -50.75 18.22
CA HIS A 266 -10.79 -49.88 19.37
C HIS A 266 -12.28 -49.78 19.74
N PHE A 267 -13.16 -49.57 18.75
CA PHE A 267 -14.60 -49.51 18.97
C PHE A 267 -15.18 -50.83 19.51
N ILE A 268 -14.86 -51.97 18.88
CA ILE A 268 -15.34 -53.30 19.31
C ILE A 268 -14.90 -53.55 20.75
N ASN A 269 -13.62 -53.31 21.07
CA ASN A 269 -13.09 -53.52 22.41
C ASN A 269 -13.80 -52.65 23.46
N LEU A 270 -14.19 -51.43 23.09
CA LEU A 270 -14.88 -50.52 23.99
C LEU A 270 -16.39 -50.78 24.12
N ARG A 271 -17.05 -51.32 23.09
CA ARG A 271 -18.53 -51.43 23.02
C ARG A 271 -19.08 -52.85 22.89
N ARG A 272 -18.23 -53.88 22.85
CA ARG A 272 -18.67 -55.29 22.74
C ARG A 272 -19.67 -55.65 23.85
N THR A 273 -20.76 -56.32 23.47
CA THR A 273 -21.86 -56.72 24.37
C THR A 273 -21.91 -58.23 24.64
N GLY A 274 -21.07 -59.01 23.95
CA GLY A 274 -20.99 -60.46 24.06
C GLY A 274 -20.25 -61.03 22.85
N ASP A 275 -19.72 -62.24 23.01
CA ASP A 275 -18.99 -63.00 21.97
C ASP A 275 -19.81 -64.17 21.42
N LYS A 276 -21.01 -64.40 21.96
CA LYS A 276 -21.90 -65.50 21.59
C LYS A 276 -23.29 -64.97 21.21
N PRO A 277 -23.88 -65.45 20.11
CA PRO A 277 -25.26 -65.13 19.76
C PRO A 277 -26.24 -65.76 20.77
N PRO A 278 -27.49 -65.26 20.85
CA PRO A 278 -28.53 -65.90 21.66
C PRO A 278 -28.68 -67.39 21.32
N ALA A 279 -28.81 -68.23 22.34
CA ALA A 279 -29.05 -69.66 22.15
C ALA A 279 -30.43 -69.89 21.50
N PRO A 280 -30.59 -70.92 20.65
CA PRO A 280 -31.90 -71.32 20.15
C PRO A 280 -32.88 -71.56 21.30
N VAL A 281 -34.12 -71.06 21.20
CA VAL A 281 -35.16 -71.28 22.22
C VAL A 281 -35.71 -72.69 22.05
N PRO A 282 -35.49 -73.62 23.01
CA PRO A 282 -36.06 -74.95 22.92
C PRO A 282 -37.58 -74.90 23.14
N TYR A 283 -38.34 -75.80 22.50
CA TYR A 283 -39.75 -75.99 22.84
C TYR A 283 -39.87 -76.63 24.22
N GLU A 284 -40.54 -75.95 25.14
CA GLU A 284 -40.82 -76.46 26.48
C GLU A 284 -42.28 -76.95 26.54
N ASN A 285 -42.46 -78.27 26.62
CA ASN A 285 -43.78 -78.85 26.81
C ASN A 285 -44.18 -78.78 28.29
N PHE A 286 -45.34 -78.18 28.58
CA PHE A 286 -45.88 -78.03 29.94
C PHE A 286 -45.94 -79.34 30.75
N TYR A 287 -46.11 -80.49 30.10
CA TYR A 287 -46.26 -81.78 30.76
C TYR A 287 -44.93 -82.53 31.02
N ASN A 288 -43.79 -82.03 30.53
CA ASN A 288 -42.49 -82.71 30.67
C ASN A 288 -41.75 -82.39 31.99
N ASN A 289 -42.23 -81.46 32.82
CA ASN A 289 -41.57 -81.06 34.08
C ASN A 289 -41.56 -82.15 35.19
N HIS A 290 -42.11 -83.34 34.93
CA HIS A 290 -42.16 -84.43 35.92
C HIS A 290 -41.17 -85.60 35.71
N ARG A 291 -40.21 -85.53 34.79
CA ARG A 291 -39.17 -86.58 34.68
C ARG A 291 -37.75 -86.07 34.41
N SER A 292 -37.00 -85.93 35.52
CA SER A 292 -35.59 -86.34 35.77
C SER A 292 -34.39 -85.76 34.98
N ALA A 293 -33.55 -85.02 35.72
CA ALA A 293 -32.08 -85.17 35.97
C ALA A 293 -31.04 -85.21 34.80
N PRO A 294 -29.77 -84.78 35.05
CA PRO A 294 -28.91 -84.16 34.04
C PRO A 294 -28.19 -85.18 33.15
N THR A 295 -28.24 -84.97 31.83
CA THR A 295 -27.47 -85.75 30.86
C THR A 295 -26.21 -84.99 30.43
N ARG A 296 -25.08 -85.59 30.80
CA ARG A 296 -23.70 -85.27 30.44
C ARG A 296 -23.52 -85.19 28.91
N SER A 297 -22.78 -84.17 28.46
CA SER A 297 -22.39 -83.94 27.07
C SER A 297 -21.52 -85.07 26.52
N LEU A 298 -21.72 -85.40 25.24
CA LEU A 298 -20.84 -86.24 24.41
C LEU A 298 -20.57 -85.54 23.05
N PRO A 299 -19.41 -85.79 22.42
CA PRO A 299 -18.79 -84.88 21.47
C PRO A 299 -19.25 -85.04 20.01
N THR A 300 -18.94 -83.98 19.27
CA THR A 300 -19.20 -83.67 17.85
C THR A 300 -19.11 -84.84 16.86
N THR A 301 -20.08 -84.90 15.93
CA THR A 301 -19.91 -85.54 14.62
C THR A 301 -19.88 -84.48 13.52
N SER A 302 -18.79 -84.52 12.75
CA SER A 302 -18.48 -83.67 11.60
C SER A 302 -19.53 -83.83 10.50
N GLY A 303 -20.38 -82.82 10.33
CA GLY A 303 -21.34 -82.69 9.24
C GLY A 303 -20.92 -81.59 8.27
N ARG A 304 -20.20 -82.01 7.21
CA ARG A 304 -19.99 -81.35 5.91
C ARG A 304 -20.35 -79.85 5.82
N ARG A 305 -19.31 -79.02 5.96
CA ARG A 305 -19.27 -77.66 5.38
C ARG A 305 -19.50 -77.76 3.87
N ALA A 306 -20.56 -77.12 3.37
CA ALA A 306 -20.55 -76.64 2.00
C ALA A 306 -19.46 -75.58 1.91
N ALA A 307 -18.54 -75.73 0.96
CA ALA A 307 -17.55 -74.69 0.66
C ALA A 307 -18.30 -73.49 0.08
N ALA A 308 -18.52 -72.46 0.90
CA ALA A 308 -18.78 -71.13 0.38
C ALA A 308 -17.48 -70.68 -0.30
N THR A 309 -17.55 -70.47 -1.61
CA THR A 309 -16.55 -69.70 -2.37
C THR A 309 -16.24 -68.42 -1.60
N PRO A 310 -14.96 -68.06 -1.37
CA PRO A 310 -14.65 -66.74 -0.86
C PRO A 310 -15.13 -65.71 -1.90
N PRO A 311 -15.74 -64.59 -1.50
CA PRO A 311 -15.70 -63.43 -2.36
C PRO A 311 -14.22 -63.10 -2.54
N SER A 312 -13.74 -63.22 -3.79
CA SER A 312 -12.60 -62.44 -4.23
C SER A 312 -12.98 -60.97 -4.07
N THR A 313 -12.46 -60.33 -3.04
CA THR A 313 -12.33 -58.87 -2.95
C THR A 313 -10.97 -58.58 -2.35
N ALA A 314 -9.92 -58.96 -3.07
CA ALA A 314 -8.74 -58.12 -3.15
C ALA A 314 -9.09 -56.98 -4.11
N GLU A 315 -9.93 -56.05 -3.64
CA GLU A 315 -10.39 -54.83 -4.34
C GLU A 315 -11.46 -54.22 -3.42
N ASN A 316 -11.02 -53.38 -2.47
CA ASN A 316 -11.78 -52.35 -1.75
C ASN A 316 -11.05 -51.96 -0.45
N ASP A 317 -9.72 -51.79 -0.50
CA ASP A 317 -9.22 -50.64 0.23
C ASP A 317 -9.82 -49.43 -0.50
N PRO A 318 -10.43 -48.45 0.19
CA PRO A 318 -10.67 -47.17 -0.45
C PRO A 318 -9.31 -46.74 -1.01
N LEU A 319 -9.23 -46.54 -2.33
CA LEU A 319 -8.07 -45.86 -2.93
C LEU A 319 -8.02 -44.46 -2.30
N TYR A 320 -7.31 -44.35 -1.18
CA TYR A 320 -6.93 -43.07 -0.64
C TYR A 320 -5.88 -42.53 -1.57
N SER A 321 -6.17 -41.40 -2.20
CA SER A 321 -5.21 -40.74 -3.06
C SER A 321 -4.01 -40.35 -2.20
N THR A 322 -2.91 -41.09 -2.37
CA THR A 322 -1.65 -40.83 -1.69
C THR A 322 -0.86 -39.81 -2.50
N VAL A 323 0.02 -39.05 -1.86
CA VAL A 323 0.88 -38.05 -2.54
C VAL A 323 1.75 -38.68 -3.66
N ALA A 324 1.92 -40.01 -3.65
CA ALA A 324 2.61 -40.77 -4.67
C ALA A 324 1.78 -41.02 -5.95
N GLU A 325 0.47 -40.71 -5.96
CA GLU A 325 -0.36 -40.90 -7.14
C GLU A 325 -0.13 -39.81 -8.20
N PRO A 326 0.06 -40.17 -9.49
CA PRO A 326 0.44 -39.25 -10.56
C PRO A 326 -0.60 -38.16 -10.91
N GLY A 327 -1.78 -38.17 -10.27
CA GLY A 327 -2.83 -37.16 -10.38
C GLY A 327 -2.98 -36.23 -9.17
N TYR A 328 -2.19 -36.44 -8.11
CA TYR A 328 -2.19 -35.57 -6.93
C TYR A 328 -1.49 -34.26 -7.28
N SER A 329 -2.30 -33.24 -7.58
CA SER A 329 -1.95 -31.89 -8.05
C SER A 329 -0.51 -31.43 -7.77
N LEU A 330 0.41 -31.74 -8.69
CA LEU A 330 1.51 -30.86 -9.01
C LEU A 330 0.93 -29.73 -9.85
N ILE A 331 0.91 -28.51 -9.31
CA ILE A 331 0.83 -27.31 -10.14
C ILE A 331 1.99 -27.43 -11.14
N ARG A 332 1.68 -27.77 -12.38
CA ARG A 332 2.65 -27.77 -13.48
C ARG A 332 2.74 -26.34 -13.99
N TYR A 333 3.87 -25.69 -13.74
CA TYR A 333 4.24 -24.41 -14.33
C TYR A 333 4.40 -24.51 -15.85
#